data_AF-A0AAD9PF31-F1
#
_entry.id   AF-A0AAD9PF31-F1
#
_cell.length_a   1.000
_cell.length_b   1.000
_cell.length_c   1.000
_cell.angle_alpha   90.00
_cell.angle_beta   90.00
_cell.angle_gamma   90.00
#
_symmetry.space_group_name_H-M   'P 1'
#
loop_
_entity.id
_entity.type
_entity.pdbx_description
1 polymer ?
#
loop_
_entity_poly.entity_id
_entity_poly.type
_entity_poly.pdbx_seq_one_letter_code
_entity_poly.pdbx_strand_id
1 'polypeptide(L)'
;SCLLQLKDLVDQGLEGNEIIALLTWIEEYFSTDMLGHPDLKINIIDISPLLGSQVITELQNRYLQTTRKNFQDWMGNAIKTDVKDWMRAQEPDADEKGYFNTSLPVILFQMIEQNVDLCLVTLTAL
;
A
#
# COMPACT_ATOMS: atom_id res chain seq x y z
N SER A 1 16.37 -20.01 14.34
CA SER A 1 15.08 -19.71 14.99
C SER A 1 14.36 -18.73 14.10
N CYS A 2 13.10 -18.99 13.72
CA CYS A 2 12.33 -18.21 12.72
C CYS A 2 12.37 -16.68 12.96
N LEU A 3 12.42 -16.26 14.23
CA LEU A 3 12.56 -14.85 14.64
C LEU A 3 13.82 -14.16 14.11
N LEU A 4 14.93 -14.88 13.93
CA LEU A 4 16.16 -14.31 13.37
C LEU A 4 15.99 -14.02 11.88
N GLN A 5 15.34 -14.93 11.14
CA GLN A 5 15.11 -14.76 9.69
C GLN A 5 14.14 -13.61 9.41
N LEU A 6 13.15 -13.42 10.29
CA LEU A 6 12.18 -12.33 10.18
C LEU A 6 12.82 -10.98 10.47
N LYS A 7 13.73 -10.93 11.43
CA LYS A 7 14.54 -9.75 11.71
C LYS A 7 15.50 -9.44 10.56
N ASP A 8 16.16 -10.45 10.01
CA ASP A 8 17.05 -10.28 8.85
C ASP A 8 16.29 -9.75 7.63
N LEU A 9 15.03 -10.16 7.42
CA LEU A 9 14.17 -9.63 6.35
C LEU A 9 13.83 -8.15 6.58
N VAL A 10 13.49 -7.76 7.80
CA VAL A 10 13.25 -6.35 8.14
C VAL A 10 14.52 -5.50 7.94
N ASP A 11 15.68 -6.04 8.34
CA ASP A 11 16.98 -5.39 8.22
C ASP A 11 17.47 -5.27 6.77
N GLN A 12 16.98 -6.12 5.85
CA GLN A 12 17.27 -6.03 4.41
C GLN A 12 16.60 -4.84 3.71
N GLY A 13 15.68 -4.14 4.38
CA GLY A 13 15.05 -2.95 3.85
C GLY A 13 13.87 -3.25 2.92
N LEU A 14 12.81 -3.83 3.50
CA LEU A 14 11.56 -4.15 2.80
C LEU A 14 10.96 -2.91 2.13
N GLU A 15 10.40 -3.10 0.93
CA GLU A 15 9.71 -2.05 0.18
C GLU A 15 8.21 -2.32 0.06
N GLY A 16 7.39 -1.26 0.10
CA GLY A 16 5.98 -1.24 -0.31
C GLY A 16 5.19 -2.53 -0.07
N ASN A 17 5.09 -3.36 -1.11
CA ASN A 17 4.33 -4.62 -1.12
C ASN A 17 4.87 -5.68 -0.17
N GLU A 18 6.19 -5.75 0.04
CA GLU A 18 6.83 -6.70 0.96
C GLU A 18 6.52 -6.35 2.42
N ILE A 19 6.43 -5.04 2.73
CA ILE A 19 6.00 -4.56 4.05
C ILE A 19 4.55 -4.99 4.30
N ILE A 20 3.64 -4.77 3.33
CA ILE A 20 2.24 -5.19 3.45
C ILE A 20 2.17 -6.71 3.65
N ALA A 21 2.81 -7.48 2.77
CA ALA A 21 2.77 -8.94 2.83
C ALA A 21 3.25 -9.47 4.18
N LEU A 22 4.29 -8.86 4.76
CA LEU A 22 4.78 -9.24 6.08
C LEU A 22 3.79 -8.88 7.19
N LEU A 23 3.23 -7.67 7.18
CA LEU A 23 2.27 -7.23 8.20
C LEU A 23 1.00 -8.08 8.17
N THR A 24 0.43 -8.32 6.99
CA THR A 24 -0.73 -9.21 6.79
C THR A 24 -0.42 -10.62 7.25
N TRP A 25 0.75 -11.16 6.90
CA TRP A 25 1.13 -12.50 7.33
C TRP A 25 1.25 -12.63 8.86
N ILE A 26 1.78 -11.61 9.55
CA ILE A 26 1.88 -11.62 11.01
C ILE A 26 0.49 -11.71 11.65
N GLU A 27 -0.49 -10.99 11.13
CA GLU A 27 -1.87 -11.04 11.63
C GLU A 27 -2.55 -12.37 11.33
N GLU A 28 -2.45 -12.84 10.08
CA GLU A 28 -3.00 -14.14 9.66
C GLU A 28 -2.40 -15.29 10.48
N TYR A 29 -1.12 -15.20 10.83
CA TYR A 29 -0.44 -16.21 11.65
C TYR A 29 -1.09 -16.38 13.03
N PHE A 30 -1.55 -15.30 13.67
CA PHE A 30 -2.24 -15.34 14.97
C PHE A 30 -3.77 -15.52 14.86
N SER A 31 -4.32 -15.59 13.65
CA SER A 31 -5.75 -15.75 13.42
C SER A 31 -6.28 -17.12 13.88
N THR A 32 -7.60 -17.22 14.02
CA THR A 32 -8.31 -18.47 14.32
C THR A 32 -8.17 -19.52 13.21
N ASP A 33 -7.76 -19.12 12.00
CA ASP A 33 -7.52 -20.04 10.89
C ASP A 33 -6.13 -20.68 10.94
N MET A 34 -5.22 -20.13 11.76
CA MET A 34 -3.83 -20.58 11.91
C MET A 34 -3.49 -20.89 13.37
N LEU A 35 -2.53 -20.21 13.99
CA LEU A 35 -2.03 -20.54 15.33
C LEU A 35 -3.09 -20.34 16.43
N GLY A 36 -4.07 -19.46 16.17
CA GLY A 36 -5.19 -19.20 17.06
C GLY A 36 -6.34 -20.19 16.94
N HIS A 37 -6.18 -21.27 16.15
CA HIS A 37 -7.25 -22.24 15.95
C HIS A 37 -7.62 -22.95 17.26
N PRO A 38 -8.93 -23.06 17.61
CA PRO A 38 -9.39 -23.58 18.90
C PRO A 38 -8.95 -25.03 19.15
N ASP A 39 -8.78 -25.82 18.10
CA ASP A 39 -8.31 -27.22 18.20
C ASP A 39 -6.85 -27.35 18.62
N LEU A 40 -6.02 -26.32 18.38
CA LEU A 40 -4.62 -26.31 18.81
C LEU A 40 -4.50 -26.11 20.33
N LYS A 41 -5.54 -25.56 20.97
CA LYS A 41 -5.59 -25.26 22.41
C LYS A 41 -4.38 -24.46 22.91
N ILE A 42 -3.84 -23.60 22.06
CA ILE A 42 -2.74 -22.70 22.40
C ILE A 42 -3.34 -21.39 22.87
N ASN A 43 -2.90 -20.90 24.03
CA ASN A 43 -3.24 -19.57 24.47
C ASN A 43 -2.33 -18.57 23.75
N ILE A 44 -2.87 -17.89 22.74
CA ILE A 44 -2.15 -16.92 21.92
C ILE A 44 -1.58 -15.78 22.77
N ILE A 45 -2.22 -15.46 23.90
CA ILE A 45 -1.80 -14.44 24.86
C ILE A 45 -0.44 -14.78 25.49
N ASP A 46 -0.12 -16.07 25.62
CA ASP A 46 1.14 -16.54 26.21
C ASP A 46 2.29 -16.58 25.17
N ILE A 47 1.99 -16.31 23.90
CA ILE A 47 2.98 -16.29 22.82
C ILE A 47 3.52 -14.88 22.67
N SER A 48 4.83 -14.72 22.79
CA SER A 48 5.48 -13.44 22.51
C SER A 48 5.23 -13.01 21.05
N PRO A 49 4.90 -11.74 20.79
CA PRO A 49 4.71 -11.24 19.44
C PRO A 49 5.97 -11.46 18.58
N LEU A 50 5.75 -11.78 17.30
CA LEU A 50 6.84 -12.10 16.34
C LEU A 50 7.74 -10.90 16.07
N LEU A 51 7.15 -9.70 16.06
CA LEU A 51 7.85 -8.43 15.96
C LEU A 51 7.44 -7.53 17.12
N GLY A 52 8.40 -6.74 17.62
CA GLY A 52 8.09 -5.70 18.60
C GLY A 52 7.20 -4.62 18.00
N SER A 53 6.30 -4.06 18.81
CA SER A 53 5.38 -2.99 18.38
C SER A 53 6.09 -1.81 17.71
N GLN A 54 7.27 -1.45 18.21
CA GLN A 54 8.11 -0.39 17.61
C GLN A 54 8.52 -0.71 16.17
N VAL A 55 8.89 -1.96 15.88
CA VAL A 55 9.29 -2.40 14.53
C VAL A 55 8.09 -2.38 13.59
N ILE A 56 6.92 -2.82 14.07
CA ILE A 56 5.66 -2.76 13.32
C ILE A 56 5.32 -1.31 12.96
N THR A 57 5.38 -0.39 13.93
CA THR A 57 5.14 1.04 13.68
C THR A 57 6.16 1.64 12.71
N GLU A 58 7.44 1.23 12.77
CA GLU A 58 8.45 1.69 11.81
C GLU A 58 8.16 1.21 10.39
N LEU A 59 7.79 -0.07 10.22
CA LEU A 59 7.39 -0.65 8.94
C LEU A 59 6.17 0.07 8.36
N GLN A 60 5.13 0.29 9.17
CA GLN A 60 3.94 1.04 8.76
C GLN A 60 4.30 2.47 8.32
N ASN A 61 5.12 3.18 9.09
CA ASN A 61 5.56 4.53 8.73
C ASN A 61 6.37 4.54 7.43
N ARG A 62 7.26 3.57 7.23
CA ARG A 62 8.07 3.43 6.00
C ARG A 62 7.18 3.17 4.79
N TYR A 63 6.18 2.29 4.93
CA TYR A 63 5.18 2.06 3.91
C TYR A 63 4.44 3.35 3.56
N LEU A 64 3.86 4.05 4.55
CA LEU A 64 3.11 5.29 4.33
C LEU A 64 3.95 6.39 3.69
N GLN A 65 5.20 6.55 4.11
CA GLN A 65 6.13 7.52 3.50
C GLN A 65 6.44 7.17 2.04
N THR A 66 6.66 5.89 1.75
CA THR A 66 6.95 5.41 0.39
C THR A 66 5.74 5.60 -0.51
N THR A 67 4.55 5.19 -0.08
CA THR A 67 3.29 5.37 -0.81
C THR A 67 3.00 6.85 -1.06
N ARG A 68 3.19 7.71 -0.04
CA ARG A 68 3.04 9.16 -0.19
C ARG A 68 3.98 9.73 -1.24
N LYS A 69 5.26 9.34 -1.22
CA LYS A 69 6.25 9.80 -2.20
C LYS A 69 5.88 9.35 -3.61
N ASN A 70 5.52 8.07 -3.78
CA ASN A 70 5.09 7.52 -5.06
C ASN A 70 3.87 8.26 -5.61
N PHE A 71 2.89 8.58 -4.75
CA PHE A 71 1.73 9.36 -5.14
C PHE A 71 2.10 10.77 -5.60
N GLN A 72 3.00 11.46 -4.88
CA GLN A 72 3.48 12.79 -5.24
C GLN A 72 4.23 12.78 -6.58
N ASP A 73 5.15 11.84 -6.77
CA ASP A 73 5.95 11.73 -7.99
C ASP A 73 5.06 11.43 -9.20
N TRP A 74 4.13 10.49 -9.04
CA TRP A 74 3.20 10.15 -10.10
C TRP A 74 2.27 11.31 -10.46
N MET A 75 1.69 12.00 -9.46
CA MET A 75 0.80 13.13 -9.72
C MET A 75 1.55 14.29 -10.38
N GLY A 76 2.78 14.53 -9.96
CA GLY A 76 3.67 15.48 -10.61
C GLY A 76 3.93 15.15 -12.08
N ASN A 77 4.08 13.86 -12.42
CA ASN A 77 4.24 13.42 -13.81
C ASN A 77 2.93 13.52 -14.60
N ALA A 78 1.80 13.14 -14.02
CA ALA A 78 0.48 13.24 -14.66
C ALA A 78 0.15 14.69 -15.05
N ILE A 79 0.37 15.65 -14.15
CA ILE A 79 0.16 17.08 -14.43
C ILE A 79 1.12 17.57 -15.52
N LYS A 80 2.39 17.17 -15.48
CA LYS A 80 3.36 17.56 -16.52
C LYS A 80 2.96 17.04 -17.91
N THR A 81 2.41 15.83 -17.98
CA THR A 81 1.87 15.27 -19.23
C THR A 81 0.63 16.04 -19.67
N ASP A 82 -0.29 16.30 -18.75
CA ASP A 82 -1.53 17.03 -19.05
C ASP A 82 -1.26 18.42 -19.64
N VAL A 83 -0.32 19.18 -19.04
CA VAL A 83 0.10 20.49 -19.56
C VAL A 83 0.64 20.37 -21.00
N LYS A 84 1.40 19.31 -21.31
CA LYS A 84 1.89 19.10 -22.69
C LYS A 84 0.75 18.78 -23.64
N ASP A 85 -0.23 18.00 -23.21
CA ASP A 85 -1.39 17.65 -24.02
C ASP A 85 -2.25 18.87 -24.34
N TRP A 86 -2.41 19.81 -23.41
CA TRP A 86 -3.07 21.09 -23.69
C TRP A 86 -2.29 21.99 -24.66
N MET A 87 -0.96 21.88 -24.69
CA MET A 87 -0.10 22.72 -25.54
C MET A 87 0.19 22.11 -26.91
N ARG A 88 -0.32 20.91 -27.21
CA ARG A 88 -0.07 20.23 -28.48
C ARG A 88 -0.82 20.95 -29.62
N ALA A 89 -0.31 20.82 -30.85
CA ALA A 89 -0.93 21.45 -32.02
C ALA A 89 -2.24 20.77 -32.48
N GLN A 90 -2.59 19.63 -31.87
CA GLN A 90 -3.80 18.88 -32.12
C GLN A 90 -4.87 19.30 -31.11
N GLU A 91 -6.11 19.47 -31.58
CA GLU A 91 -7.25 19.77 -30.70
C GLU A 91 -7.39 18.71 -29.58
N PRO A 92 -7.70 19.11 -28.34
CA PRO A 92 -8.02 18.18 -27.26
C PRO A 92 -9.26 17.35 -27.60
N ASP A 93 -9.41 16.20 -26.93
CA ASP A 93 -10.59 15.38 -27.10
C ASP A 93 -11.83 16.13 -26.57
N ALA A 94 -12.96 16.00 -27.25
CA ALA A 94 -14.22 16.61 -26.84
C ALA A 94 -15.19 15.52 -26.33
N ASP A 95 -15.95 15.83 -25.30
CA ASP A 95 -17.02 14.96 -24.82
C ASP A 95 -18.24 14.97 -25.78
N GLU A 96 -19.27 14.17 -25.49
CA GLU A 96 -20.51 14.11 -26.27
C GLU A 96 -21.24 15.47 -26.41
N LYS A 97 -20.86 16.46 -25.59
CA LYS A 97 -21.42 17.81 -25.57
C LYS A 97 -20.49 18.85 -26.22
N GLY A 98 -19.32 18.43 -26.71
CA GLY A 98 -18.34 19.30 -27.36
C GLY A 98 -17.38 20.02 -26.41
N TYR A 99 -17.32 19.66 -25.12
CA TYR A 99 -16.37 20.25 -24.18
C TYR A 99 -15.00 19.55 -24.25
N PHE A 100 -13.95 20.36 -24.44
CA PHE A 100 -12.57 19.88 -24.44
C PHE A 100 -12.17 19.32 -23.08
N ASN A 101 -11.57 18.14 -23.10
CA ASN A 101 -11.02 17.46 -21.95
C ASN A 101 -9.70 16.77 -22.31
N THR A 102 -8.98 16.40 -21.27
CA THR A 102 -7.79 15.56 -21.33
C THR A 102 -7.99 14.35 -20.44
N SER A 103 -7.07 13.40 -20.50
CA SER A 103 -7.16 12.17 -19.70
C SER A 103 -6.90 12.38 -18.20
N LEU A 104 -6.47 13.57 -17.76
CA LEU A 104 -6.05 13.82 -16.38
C LEU A 104 -7.13 13.49 -15.33
N PRO A 105 -8.41 13.89 -15.47
CA PRO A 105 -9.44 13.53 -14.49
C PRO A 105 -9.59 12.01 -14.34
N VAL A 106 -9.63 11.27 -15.45
CA VAL A 106 -9.76 9.81 -15.44
C VAL A 106 -8.54 9.17 -14.78
N ILE A 107 -7.35 9.62 -15.18
CA ILE A 107 -6.07 9.15 -14.65
C ILE A 107 -6.01 9.39 -13.13
N LEU A 108 -6.41 10.57 -12.66
CA LEU A 108 -6.43 10.93 -11.24
C LEU A 108 -7.40 10.06 -10.43
N PHE A 109 -8.62 9.83 -10.93
CA PHE A 109 -9.59 8.94 -10.26
C PHE A 109 -9.07 7.50 -10.17
N GLN A 110 -8.52 6.96 -11.27
CA GLN A 110 -7.95 5.60 -11.28
C GLN A 110 -6.81 5.44 -10.27
N MET A 111 -5.95 6.45 -10.13
CA MET A 111 -4.85 6.39 -9.16
C MET A 111 -5.34 6.45 -7.72
N ILE A 112 -6.35 7.29 -7.45
CA ILE A 112 -6.95 7.35 -6.12
C ILE A 112 -7.58 6.00 -5.78
N GLU A 113 -8.34 5.40 -6.69
CA GLU A 113 -8.93 4.06 -6.48
C GLU A 113 -7.85 3.03 -6.15
N GLN A 114 -6.78 2.95 -6.93
CA GLN A 114 -5.69 1.98 -6.71
C GLN A 114 -4.96 2.18 -5.37
N ASN A 115 -4.77 3.42 -4.91
CA ASN A 115 -4.11 3.70 -3.62
C ASN A 115 -5.07 3.58 -2.43
N VAL A 116 -6.35 3.93 -2.61
CA VAL A 116 -7.37 3.78 -1.58
C VAL A 116 -7.66 2.31 -1.35
N ASP A 117 -7.76 1.49 -2.39
CA ASP A 117 -7.94 0.03 -2.24
C ASP A 117 -6.77 -0.61 -1.48
N LEU A 118 -5.53 -0.21 -1.81
CA LEU A 118 -4.34 -0.68 -1.09
C LEU A 118 -4.35 -0.21 0.38
N CYS A 119 -4.74 1.04 0.65
CA CYS A 119 -4.90 1.56 2.00
C CYS A 119 -6.05 0.90 2.78
N LEU A 120 -7.18 0.61 2.12
CA LEU A 120 -8.36 0.02 2.75
C LEU A 120 -8.05 -1.41 3.18
N VAL A 121 -7.40 -2.20 2.32
CA VAL A 121 -6.90 -3.54 2.65
C VAL A 121 -5.93 -3.48 3.83
N THR A 122 -5.05 -2.47 3.90
CA THR A 122 -4.14 -2.30 5.06
C THR A 122 -4.83 -1.81 6.34
N LEU A 123 -5.94 -1.08 6.24
CA LEU A 123 -6.70 -0.57 7.39
C LEU A 123 -7.71 -1.58 7.93
N THR A 124 -8.12 -2.56 7.14
CA THR A 124 -8.90 -3.73 7.61
C THR A 124 -8.03 -4.82 8.19
N ALA A 125 -6.73 -4.79 7.88
CA ALA A 125 -5.70 -5.64 8.48
C ALA A 125 -5.33 -5.13 9.89
N LEU A 126 -5.13 -3.81 10.03
CA LEU A 126 -5.04 -3.08 11.32
C LEU A 126 -6.28 -3.21 12.23
#